data_AF-G9WZ38-F1
#
_entry.id   AF-G9WZ38-F1
#
_cell.length_a   1.000
_cell.length_b   1.000
_cell.length_c   1.000
_cell.angle_alpha   90.00
_cell.angle_beta   90.00
_cell.angle_gamma   90.00
#
_symmetry.space_group_name_H-M   'P 1'
#
loop_
_entity.id
_entity.type
_entity.pdbx_description
1 polymer ?
#
loop_
_entity_poly.entity_id
_entity_poly.type
_entity_poly.pdbx_seq_one_letter_code
_entity_poly.pdbx_strand_id
1 'polypeptide(L)'
;MLNEFNEKQKEMELSEMNKKAEDVVEAAVKRTKINRALLICPNMSLINEQIDLMISICGIYGIDIEKNKLEILINKALSECNSEIIYKIYGIPMLINSIYVETSGIITLSMGKAFIEVCKKVKLFIEVCEKVNFGDIRESDIISSVGEKIMKERFKEEMKRNNMDCYIK
;
A
#
# COMPACT_ATOMS: atom_id res chain seq x y z
N MET A 1 29.96 20.01 3.89
CA MET A 1 29.59 20.14 5.33
C MET A 1 28.13 20.47 5.57
N LEU A 2 27.60 21.68 5.29
CA LEU A 2 26.18 21.99 5.57
C LEU A 2 25.20 21.14 4.73
N ASN A 3 25.51 20.93 3.45
CA ASN A 3 24.68 20.09 2.56
C ASN A 3 24.71 18.60 2.96
N GLU A 4 25.89 18.05 3.27
CA GLU A 4 26.02 16.64 3.69
C GLU A 4 25.33 16.35 5.03
N PHE A 5 25.31 17.32 5.96
CA PHE A 5 24.59 17.19 7.22
C PHE A 5 23.07 17.19 6.99
N ASN A 6 22.57 18.06 6.12
CA ASN A 6 21.16 18.11 5.74
C ASN A 6 20.73 16.85 4.99
N GLU A 7 21.56 16.32 4.08
CA GLU A 7 21.29 15.06 3.38
C GLU A 7 21.21 13.87 4.35
N LYS A 8 22.15 13.76 5.30
CA LYS A 8 22.11 12.70 6.32
C LYS A 8 20.90 12.80 7.24
N GLN A 9 20.50 14.01 7.62
CA GLN A 9 19.29 14.21 8.42
C GLN A 9 18.05 13.78 7.65
N LYS A 10 17.97 14.11 6.36
CA LYS A 10 16.85 13.72 5.50
C LYS A 10 16.75 12.21 5.29
N GLU A 11 17.89 11.56 5.05
CA GLU A 11 17.95 10.10 4.96
C GLU A 11 17.48 9.43 6.25
N MET A 12 17.85 10.01 7.40
CA MET A 12 17.41 9.53 8.70
C MET A 12 15.90 9.71 8.91
N GLU A 13 15.35 10.88 8.61
CA GLU A 13 13.92 11.16 8.69
C GLU A 13 13.12 10.22 7.79
N LEU A 14 13.53 10.05 6.53
CA LEU A 14 12.88 9.13 5.59
C LEU A 14 12.98 7.68 6.05
N SER A 15 14.12 7.27 6.62
CA SER A 15 14.31 5.92 7.18
C SER A 15 13.38 5.67 8.38
N GLU A 16 13.23 6.65 9.28
CA GLU A 16 12.34 6.54 10.42
C GLU A 16 10.87 6.46 10.00
N MET A 17 10.46 7.26 9.01
CA MET A 17 9.12 7.21 8.43
C MET A 17 8.85 5.84 7.77
N ASN A 18 9.78 5.33 6.97
CA ASN A 18 9.64 4.02 6.33
C ASN A 18 9.46 2.92 7.39
N LYS A 19 10.26 2.94 8.46
CA LYS A 19 10.15 1.97 9.55
C LYS A 19 8.79 2.02 10.26
N LYS A 20 8.30 3.23 10.60
CA LYS A 20 6.96 3.40 11.18
C LYS A 20 5.87 2.88 10.25
N ALA A 21 6.01 3.11 8.95
CA ALA A 21 5.05 2.62 7.97
C ALA A 21 5.09 1.09 7.84
N GLU A 22 6.28 0.49 7.87
CA GLU A 22 6.45 -0.97 7.90
C GLU A 22 5.80 -1.61 9.15
N ASP A 23 5.96 -0.99 10.33
CA ASP A 23 5.31 -1.44 11.57
C ASP A 23 3.78 -1.42 11.45
N VAL A 24 3.23 -0.38 10.81
CA VAL A 24 1.79 -0.27 10.52
C VAL A 24 1.33 -1.36 9.55
N VAL A 25 2.11 -1.67 8.52
CA VAL A 25 1.84 -2.77 7.59
C VAL A 25 1.83 -4.11 8.32
N GLU A 26 2.82 -4.38 9.17
CA GLU A 26 2.87 -5.63 9.94
C GLU A 26 1.66 -5.77 10.87
N ALA A 27 1.28 -4.68 11.54
CA ALA A 27 0.10 -4.65 12.39
C ALA A 27 -1.18 -4.90 11.58
N ALA A 28 -1.31 -4.31 10.39
CA ALA A 28 -2.45 -4.54 9.50
C ALA A 28 -2.51 -5.99 9.03
N VAL A 29 -1.39 -6.59 8.61
CA VAL A 29 -1.32 -8.01 8.22
C VAL A 29 -1.79 -8.92 9.36
N LYS A 30 -1.36 -8.64 10.60
CA LYS A 30 -1.83 -9.38 11.79
C LYS A 30 -3.34 -9.22 12.00
N ARG A 31 -3.87 -8.00 11.88
CA ARG A 31 -5.32 -7.73 12.01
C ARG A 31 -6.13 -8.45 10.94
N THR A 32 -5.74 -8.34 9.67
CA THR A 32 -6.43 -9.01 8.55
C THR A 32 -6.51 -10.52 8.77
N LYS A 33 -5.45 -11.14 9.31
CA LYS A 33 -5.44 -12.59 9.55
C LYS A 33 -6.44 -13.07 10.61
N ILE A 34 -6.81 -12.20 11.55
CA ILE A 34 -7.75 -12.52 12.64
C ILE A 34 -9.13 -11.88 12.45
N ASN A 35 -9.31 -11.05 11.41
CA ASN A 35 -10.54 -10.34 11.15
C ASN A 35 -11.63 -11.30 10.66
N ARG A 36 -12.56 -11.62 11.55
CA ARG A 36 -13.68 -12.52 11.27
C ARG A 36 -14.73 -11.92 10.32
N ALA A 37 -14.78 -10.59 10.16
CA ALA A 37 -15.72 -9.94 9.23
C ALA A 37 -15.42 -10.29 7.76
N LEU A 38 -14.16 -10.61 7.46
CA LEU A 38 -13.75 -11.13 6.16
C LEU A 38 -14.38 -12.48 5.81
N LEU A 39 -14.90 -13.23 6.78
CA LEU A 39 -15.60 -14.50 6.52
C LEU A 39 -17.06 -14.30 6.08
N ILE A 40 -17.62 -13.11 6.31
CA ILE A 40 -19.05 -12.80 6.11
C ILE A 40 -19.22 -11.84 4.93
N CYS A 41 -18.42 -10.77 4.87
CA CYS A 41 -18.42 -9.76 3.81
C CYS A 41 -16.99 -9.51 3.31
N PRO A 42 -16.36 -10.49 2.63
CA PRO A 42 -14.93 -10.51 2.32
C PRO A 42 -14.44 -9.26 1.56
N ASN A 43 -15.18 -8.83 0.55
CA ASN A 43 -14.76 -7.73 -0.33
C ASN A 43 -14.74 -6.38 0.36
N MET A 44 -15.89 -5.98 0.90
CA MET A 44 -16.04 -4.67 1.56
C MET A 44 -15.12 -4.57 2.77
N SER A 45 -14.95 -5.67 3.52
CA SER A 45 -14.06 -5.69 4.68
C SER A 45 -12.59 -5.59 4.26
N LEU A 46 -12.17 -6.24 3.17
CA LEU A 46 -10.77 -6.18 2.73
C LEU A 46 -10.40 -4.80 2.18
N ILE A 47 -11.26 -4.19 1.35
CA ILE A 47 -11.02 -2.85 0.80
C ILE A 47 -10.94 -1.81 1.91
N ASN A 48 -11.84 -1.86 2.90
CA ASN A 48 -11.81 -0.94 4.04
C ASN A 48 -10.52 -1.08 4.87
N GLU A 49 -10.04 -2.32 5.11
CA GLU A 49 -8.75 -2.54 5.77
C GLU A 49 -7.57 -1.97 4.96
N GLN A 50 -7.62 -2.06 3.62
CA GLN A 50 -6.60 -1.43 2.77
C GLN A 50 -6.68 0.11 2.81
N ILE A 51 -7.89 0.68 2.84
CA ILE A 51 -8.09 2.13 3.00
C ILE A 51 -7.50 2.59 4.34
N ASP A 52 -7.84 1.94 5.44
CA ASP A 52 -7.35 2.30 6.78
C ASP A 52 -5.82 2.15 6.89
N LEU A 53 -5.26 1.11 6.27
CA LEU A 53 -3.81 0.94 6.13
C LEU A 53 -3.16 2.12 5.40
N MET A 54 -3.69 2.49 4.23
CA MET A 54 -3.13 3.57 3.42
C MET A 54 -3.31 4.93 4.08
N ILE A 55 -4.42 5.20 4.78
CA ILE A 55 -4.60 6.40 5.61
C ILE A 55 -3.53 6.47 6.70
N SER A 56 -3.27 5.35 7.37
CA SER A 56 -2.26 5.28 8.43
C SER A 56 -0.85 5.57 7.89
N ILE A 57 -0.53 5.03 6.71
CA ILE A 57 0.73 5.33 6.01
C ILE A 57 0.76 6.81 5.61
N CYS A 58 -0.30 7.35 5.01
CA CYS A 58 -0.40 8.76 4.66
C CYS A 58 -0.17 9.69 5.87
N GLY A 59 -0.74 9.37 7.03
CA GLY A 59 -0.51 10.11 8.27
C GLY A 59 0.96 10.13 8.71
N ILE A 60 1.71 9.05 8.47
CA ILE A 60 3.16 9.01 8.73
C ILE A 60 3.91 9.90 7.73
N TYR A 61 3.47 9.93 6.47
CA TYR A 61 4.08 10.74 5.42
C TYR A 61 3.66 12.21 5.39
N GLY A 62 2.68 12.60 6.22
CA GLY A 62 2.09 13.95 6.22
C GLY A 62 1.22 14.21 4.98
N ILE A 63 0.64 13.16 4.39
CA ILE A 63 -0.23 13.24 3.22
C ILE A 63 -1.67 13.35 3.69
N ASP A 64 -2.37 14.38 3.25
CA ASP A 64 -3.83 14.43 3.30
C ASP A 64 -4.40 13.88 1.99
N ILE A 65 -5.28 12.88 2.08
CA ILE A 65 -5.87 12.21 0.92
C ILE A 65 -7.28 11.72 1.23
N GLU A 66 -8.20 11.96 0.30
CA GLU A 66 -9.57 11.49 0.44
C GLU A 66 -9.68 9.95 0.31
N LYS A 67 -10.58 9.35 1.10
CA LYS A 67 -10.80 7.89 1.13
C LYS A 67 -11.20 7.29 -0.22
N ASN A 68 -12.06 7.99 -0.97
CA ASN A 68 -12.52 7.60 -2.32
C ASN A 68 -11.35 7.47 -3.31
N LYS A 69 -10.29 8.28 -3.17
CA LYS A 69 -9.10 8.23 -4.02
C LYS A 69 -8.24 7.03 -3.70
N LEU A 70 -8.06 6.73 -2.42
CA LEU A 70 -7.39 5.51 -1.97
C LEU A 70 -8.13 4.28 -2.47
N GLU A 71 -9.47 4.26 -2.37
CA GLU A 71 -10.29 3.16 -2.90
C GLU A 71 -10.06 2.93 -4.40
N ILE A 72 -10.02 4.01 -5.21
CA ILE A 72 -9.71 3.90 -6.64
C ILE A 72 -8.31 3.31 -6.86
N LEU A 73 -7.31 3.77 -6.12
CA LEU A 73 -5.93 3.29 -6.23
C LEU A 73 -5.81 1.81 -5.84
N ILE A 74 -6.49 1.40 -4.76
CA ILE A 74 -6.58 0.01 -4.30
C ILE A 74 -7.21 -0.86 -5.40
N ASN A 75 -8.35 -0.44 -5.93
CA ASN A 75 -9.05 -1.18 -6.99
C ASN A 75 -8.19 -1.29 -8.26
N LYS A 76 -7.44 -0.25 -8.61
CA LYS A 76 -6.47 -0.29 -9.71
C LYS A 76 -5.36 -1.31 -9.44
N ALA A 77 -4.79 -1.36 -8.23
CA ALA A 77 -3.78 -2.35 -7.89
C ALA A 77 -4.35 -3.78 -7.93
N LEU A 78 -5.53 -4.02 -7.33
CA LEU A 78 -6.21 -5.31 -7.34
C LEU A 78 -6.60 -5.79 -8.74
N SER A 79 -6.84 -4.86 -9.68
CA SER A 79 -7.12 -5.22 -11.09
C SER A 79 -5.94 -5.91 -11.80
N GLU A 80 -4.74 -5.87 -11.23
CA GLU A 80 -3.57 -6.60 -11.73
C GLU A 80 -3.53 -8.07 -11.26
N CYS A 81 -4.40 -8.45 -10.30
CA CYS A 81 -4.55 -9.83 -9.86
C CYS A 81 -5.28 -10.67 -10.93
N ASN A 82 -5.00 -11.97 -10.97
CA ASN A 82 -5.73 -12.89 -11.84
C ASN A 82 -7.16 -13.16 -11.33
N SER A 83 -8.00 -13.74 -12.21
CA SER A 83 -9.39 -14.06 -11.91
C SER A 83 -9.54 -15.04 -10.74
N GLU A 84 -8.54 -15.89 -10.48
CA GLU A 84 -8.56 -16.83 -9.34
C GLU A 84 -8.41 -16.11 -7.99
N ILE A 85 -7.48 -15.15 -7.89
CA ILE A 85 -7.30 -14.31 -6.70
C ILE A 85 -8.53 -13.42 -6.51
N ILE A 86 -9.03 -12.80 -7.58
CA ILE A 86 -10.28 -12.03 -7.54
C ILE A 86 -11.44 -12.94 -7.11
N TYR A 87 -11.53 -14.17 -7.61
CA TYR A 87 -12.56 -15.12 -7.16
C TYR A 87 -12.39 -15.53 -5.69
N LYS A 88 -11.16 -15.69 -5.19
CA LYS A 88 -10.90 -15.95 -3.77
C LYS A 88 -11.31 -14.76 -2.88
N ILE A 89 -11.15 -13.53 -3.38
CA ILE A 89 -11.57 -12.31 -2.68
C ILE A 89 -13.11 -12.18 -2.74
N TYR A 90 -13.69 -12.28 -3.95
CA TYR A 90 -15.08 -11.91 -4.27
C TYR A 90 -16.10 -13.05 -4.33
N GLY A 91 -15.66 -14.29 -4.48
CA GLY A 91 -16.50 -15.39 -4.97
C GLY A 91 -16.89 -16.48 -3.97
N ILE A 92 -16.33 -16.54 -2.76
CA ILE A 92 -16.60 -17.68 -1.85
C ILE A 92 -17.08 -17.23 -0.47
N PRO A 93 -18.37 -17.45 -0.13
CA PRO A 93 -18.80 -17.62 1.25
C PRO A 93 -18.39 -19.02 1.73
N MET A 94 -17.59 -19.07 2.82
CA MET A 94 -17.34 -20.24 3.69
C MET A 94 -17.00 -21.60 3.03
N LEU A 95 -15.74 -22.04 3.15
CA LEU A 95 -15.37 -23.44 3.51
C LEU A 95 -13.85 -23.70 3.61
N ILE A 96 -12.99 -22.75 3.21
CA ILE A 96 -11.54 -22.90 3.38
C ILE A 96 -10.95 -21.66 4.07
N ASN A 97 -11.19 -21.56 5.39
CA ASN A 97 -10.75 -20.43 6.23
C ASN A 97 -9.23 -20.17 6.15
N SER A 98 -8.40 -21.19 5.92
CA SER A 98 -6.94 -21.04 5.88
C SER A 98 -6.45 -20.29 4.64
N ILE A 99 -6.95 -20.65 3.45
CA ILE A 99 -6.49 -20.08 2.17
C ILE A 99 -6.90 -18.60 2.06
N TYR A 100 -8.09 -18.24 2.54
CA TYR A 100 -8.57 -16.85 2.50
C TYR A 100 -7.77 -15.94 3.45
N VAL A 101 -7.53 -16.40 4.68
CA VAL A 101 -6.74 -15.66 5.70
C VAL A 101 -5.30 -15.43 5.24
N GLU A 102 -4.71 -16.41 4.57
CA GLU A 102 -3.37 -16.28 4.00
C GLU A 102 -3.33 -15.29 2.82
N THR A 103 -4.29 -15.42 1.89
CA THR A 103 -4.42 -14.55 0.71
C THR A 103 -4.62 -13.08 1.10
N SER A 104 -5.52 -12.80 2.04
CA SER A 104 -5.81 -11.45 2.52
C SER A 104 -4.62 -10.82 3.28
N GLY A 105 -3.88 -11.62 4.04
CA GLY A 105 -2.63 -11.20 4.67
C GLY A 105 -1.55 -10.83 3.63
N ILE A 106 -1.39 -11.64 2.57
CA ILE A 106 -0.43 -11.38 1.49
C ILE A 106 -0.82 -10.11 0.71
N ILE A 107 -2.11 -9.91 0.42
CA ILE A 107 -2.61 -8.69 -0.23
C ILE A 107 -2.30 -7.47 0.64
N THR A 108 -2.59 -7.54 1.94
CA THR A 108 -2.34 -6.44 2.88
C THR A 108 -0.85 -6.09 2.93
N LEU A 109 0.02 -7.09 3.00
CA LEU A 109 1.48 -6.91 2.99
C LEU A 109 1.93 -6.24 1.69
N SER A 110 1.48 -6.77 0.55
CA SER A 110 1.89 -6.31 -0.78
C SER A 110 1.39 -4.90 -1.06
N MET A 111 0.14 -4.59 -0.69
CA MET A 111 -0.47 -3.26 -0.83
C MET A 111 0.26 -2.23 0.03
N GLY A 112 0.51 -2.57 1.30
CA GLY A 112 1.22 -1.71 2.24
C GLY A 112 2.62 -1.34 1.76
N LYS A 113 3.41 -2.35 1.36
CA LYS A 113 4.76 -2.12 0.83
C LYS A 113 4.77 -1.35 -0.48
N ALA A 114 3.85 -1.65 -1.39
CA ALA A 114 3.72 -0.91 -2.64
C ALA A 114 3.39 0.57 -2.38
N PHE A 115 2.51 0.85 -1.43
CA PHE A 115 2.11 2.21 -1.11
C PHE A 115 3.20 3.01 -0.38
N ILE A 116 3.98 2.37 0.50
CA ILE A 116 5.20 2.96 1.08
C ILE A 116 6.15 3.42 -0.04
N GLU A 117 6.36 2.57 -1.06
CA GLU A 117 7.20 2.92 -2.21
C GLU A 117 6.65 4.09 -3.03
N VAL A 118 5.32 4.20 -3.19
CA VAL A 118 4.67 5.38 -3.81
C VAL A 118 4.98 6.63 -2.99
N CYS A 119 4.71 6.63 -1.69
CA CYS A 119 4.91 7.78 -0.81
C CYS A 119 6.38 8.22 -0.80
N LYS A 120 7.31 7.27 -0.72
CA LYS A 120 8.76 7.50 -0.77
C LYS A 120 9.18 8.15 -2.09
N LYS A 121 8.76 7.60 -3.23
CA LYS A 121 9.15 8.12 -4.55
C LYS A 121 8.56 9.50 -4.82
N VAL A 122 7.31 9.73 -4.42
CA VAL A 122 6.66 11.03 -4.55
C VAL A 122 7.38 12.08 -3.69
N LYS A 123 7.71 11.74 -2.43
CA LYS A 123 8.46 12.65 -1.54
C LYS A 123 9.82 13.05 -2.12
N LEU A 124 10.56 12.08 -2.66
CA LEU A 124 11.84 12.32 -3.33
C LEU A 124 11.69 13.14 -4.62
N PHE A 125 10.61 12.93 -5.38
CA PHE A 125 10.35 13.68 -6.60
C PHE A 125 10.08 15.17 -6.32
N ILE A 126 9.24 15.47 -5.31
CA ILE A 126 8.94 16.84 -4.89
C ILE A 126 10.23 17.55 -4.46
N GLU A 127 11.09 16.87 -3.71
CA GLU A 127 12.39 17.41 -3.30
C GLU A 127 13.26 17.82 -4.50
N VAL A 128 13.38 16.94 -5.51
CA VAL A 128 14.19 17.21 -6.71
C VAL A 128 13.60 18.35 -7.54
N CYS A 129 12.27 18.39 -7.70
CA CYS A 129 11.60 19.36 -8.56
C CYS A 129 11.49 20.75 -7.94
N GLU A 130 11.25 20.83 -6.63
CA GLU A 130 10.92 22.10 -5.98
C GLU A 130 12.11 22.67 -5.18
N LYS A 131 13.23 21.94 -5.02
CA LYS A 131 14.41 22.33 -4.22
C LYS A 131 14.07 22.73 -2.78
N VAL A 132 12.94 22.27 -2.27
CA VAL A 132 12.48 22.53 -0.89
C VAL A 132 12.96 21.38 0.00
N ASN A 133 13.27 21.67 1.27
CA ASN A 133 13.38 20.62 2.28
C ASN A 133 12.02 19.91 2.36
N PHE A 134 11.98 18.58 2.11
CA PHE A 134 10.79 17.72 2.15
C PHE A 134 9.45 18.47 2.08
N GLY A 135 9.08 18.91 0.87
CA GLY A 135 7.81 19.61 0.67
C GLY A 135 6.60 18.74 1.04
N ASP A 136 5.48 19.40 1.33
CA ASP A 136 4.20 18.74 1.60
C ASP A 136 3.76 17.95 0.37
N ILE A 137 3.61 16.64 0.54
CA ILE A 137 3.14 15.76 -0.53
C ILE A 137 1.67 16.04 -0.78
N ARG A 138 1.30 16.33 -2.03
CA ARG A 138 -0.10 16.56 -2.40
C ARG A 138 -0.78 15.26 -2.78
N GLU A 139 -2.08 15.19 -2.51
CA GLU A 139 -2.96 14.11 -2.96
C GLU A 139 -2.75 13.79 -4.46
N SER A 140 -2.68 14.84 -5.29
CA SER A 140 -2.52 14.73 -6.75
C SER A 140 -1.26 13.98 -7.17
N ASP A 141 -0.20 14.01 -6.36
CA ASP A 141 1.07 13.37 -6.68
C ASP A 141 0.97 11.85 -6.46
N ILE A 142 0.21 11.44 -5.44
CA ILE A 142 -0.07 10.03 -5.11
C ILE A 142 -1.01 9.39 -6.14
N ILE A 143 -2.07 10.09 -6.53
CA ILE A 143 -3.03 9.59 -7.55
C ILE A 143 -2.64 9.93 -8.98
N SER A 144 -1.44 10.46 -9.19
CA SER A 144 -0.91 10.72 -10.53
C SER A 144 -0.75 9.42 -11.32
N SER A 145 -0.63 9.53 -12.64
CA SER A 145 -0.29 8.38 -13.49
C SER A 145 1.02 7.70 -13.07
N VAL A 146 1.96 8.46 -12.50
CA VAL A 146 3.22 7.95 -11.96
C VAL A 146 2.99 7.16 -10.67
N GLY A 147 2.23 7.73 -9.72
CA GLY A 147 1.89 7.05 -8.48
C GLY A 147 1.11 5.75 -8.72
N GLU A 148 0.12 5.80 -9.61
CA GLU A 148 -0.64 4.62 -10.03
C GLU A 148 0.23 3.54 -10.67
N LYS A 149 1.15 3.95 -11.54
CA LYS A 149 2.09 3.02 -12.19
C LYS A 149 2.99 2.34 -11.16
N ILE A 150 3.60 3.12 -10.27
CA ILE A 150 4.45 2.59 -9.19
C ILE A 150 3.65 1.62 -8.32
N MET A 151 2.43 2.01 -7.93
CA MET A 151 1.56 1.19 -7.10
C MET A 151 1.30 -0.17 -7.75
N LYS A 152 0.86 -0.18 -9.01
CA LYS A 152 0.58 -1.40 -9.76
C LYS A 152 1.80 -2.29 -9.91
N GLU A 153 2.92 -1.72 -10.35
CA GLU A 153 4.17 -2.47 -10.59
C GLU A 153 4.69 -3.08 -9.29
N ARG A 154 4.76 -2.29 -8.21
CA ARG A 154 5.27 -2.77 -6.91
C ARG A 154 4.34 -3.76 -6.24
N PHE A 155 3.02 -3.54 -6.30
CA PHE A 155 2.05 -4.48 -5.77
C PHE A 155 2.19 -5.84 -6.46
N LYS A 156 2.28 -5.85 -7.79
CA LYS A 156 2.49 -7.05 -8.58
C LYS A 156 3.81 -7.75 -8.25
N GLU A 157 4.91 -7.00 -8.08
CA GLU A 157 6.20 -7.55 -7.66
C GLU A 157 6.14 -8.21 -6.29
N GLU A 158 5.52 -7.55 -5.30
CA GLU A 158 5.39 -8.11 -3.94
C GLU A 158 4.50 -9.35 -3.93
N MET A 159 3.41 -9.37 -4.67
CA MET A 159 2.53 -10.55 -4.77
C MET A 159 3.32 -11.77 -5.30
N LYS A 160 4.10 -11.59 -6.37
CA LYS A 160 4.98 -12.66 -6.90
C LYS A 160 6.04 -13.12 -5.90
N ARG A 161 6.67 -12.17 -5.18
CA ARG A 161 7.66 -12.50 -4.14
C ARG A 161 7.06 -13.36 -3.03
N ASN A 162 5.77 -13.21 -2.77
CA ASN A 162 5.03 -14.01 -1.78
C ASN A 162 4.36 -15.27 -2.40
N ASN A 163 4.85 -15.74 -3.55
CA ASN A 163 4.33 -16.91 -4.27
C ASN A 163 2.84 -16.80 -4.66
N MET A 164 2.32 -15.59 -4.79
CA MET A 164 0.96 -15.33 -5.24
C MET A 164 1.01 -14.65 -6.60
N ASP A 165 0.92 -15.45 -7.66
CA ASP A 165 1.18 -14.97 -9.01
C ASP A 165 0.08 -14.03 -9.50
N CYS A 166 0.42 -12.76 -9.67
CA CYS A 166 -0.38 -11.79 -10.42
C CYS A 166 0.06 -11.86 -11.89
N TYR A 167 -0.56 -12.74 -12.69
CA TYR A 167 -0.20 -12.94 -14.11
C TYR A 167 -1.29 -13.74 -14.88
N ILE A 168 -1.53 -13.65 -16.20
CA ILE A 168 -1.12 -12.84 -17.40
C ILE A 168 -2.40 -12.71 -18.27
N LYS A 169 -2.61 -11.58 -18.95
CA LYS A 169 -3.58 -11.51 -20.06
C LYS A 169 -3.15 -12.38 -21.23
#